data_AF-A0A3A5A392-F1
#
_entry.id   AF-A0A3A5A392-F1
#
_cell.length_a   1.000
_cell.length_b   1.000
_cell.length_c   1.000
_cell.angle_alpha   90.00
_cell.angle_beta   90.00
_cell.angle_gamma   90.00
#
_symmetry.space_group_name_H-M   'P 1'
#
loop_
_entity.id
_entity.type
_entity.pdbx_description
1 polymer ?
#
loop_
_entity_poly.entity_id
_entity_poly.type
_entity_poly.pdbx_seq_one_letter_code
_entity_poly.pdbx_strand_id
1 'polypeptide(L)'
;MACFRSNLNHQEGNKFYVVMNKQIYDKLPPDAKKVVDKLAGEYEEKFAKMWNQIDFGGKEFAVSKGVEIIELAPAEVEKWKAAAEPAINAYVQSMVGAGYKEDEVRGWIKYLRERIDYRTKQQIEMKIKSITGPPEVR
;
A
#
# COMPACT_ATOMS: atom_id res chain seq x y z
N MET A 1 -7.27 -11.89 17.17
CA MET A 1 -7.21 -10.55 16.53
C MET A 1 -7.17 -10.81 15.04
N ALA A 2 -8.31 -10.72 14.37
CA ALA A 2 -8.34 -10.72 12.92
C ALA A 2 -7.95 -9.32 12.46
N CYS A 3 -6.74 -9.20 11.97
CA CYS A 3 -6.21 -8.00 11.35
C CYS A 3 -5.78 -8.44 9.96
N PHE A 4 -6.34 -7.84 8.92
CA PHE A 4 -5.78 -7.98 7.59
C PHE A 4 -5.30 -6.62 7.10
N ARG A 5 -4.18 -6.67 6.41
CA ARG A 5 -3.55 -5.54 5.76
C ARG A 5 -3.61 -5.81 4.27
N SER A 6 -4.23 -4.91 3.51
CA SER A 6 -4.16 -4.98 2.04
C SER A 6 -2.67 -4.98 1.64
N ASN A 7 -2.20 -6.10 1.12
CA ASN A 7 -0.78 -6.33 0.85
C ASN A 7 -0.42 -6.17 -0.63
N LEU A 8 -1.42 -5.99 -1.49
CA LEU A 8 -1.26 -5.91 -2.95
C LEU A 8 -1.39 -4.49 -3.48
N ASN A 9 -1.94 -3.53 -2.71
CA ASN A 9 -1.98 -2.13 -3.11
C ASN A 9 -0.88 -1.31 -2.39
N HIS A 10 0.37 -1.50 -2.81
CA HIS A 10 1.51 -0.77 -2.24
C HIS A 10 1.74 0.60 -2.90
N GLN A 11 1.08 0.84 -4.04
CA GLN A 11 1.22 2.06 -4.86
C GLN A 11 0.50 3.26 -4.23
N GLU A 12 -0.47 3.01 -3.35
CA GLU A 12 -1.09 4.04 -2.52
C GLU A 12 -0.23 4.33 -1.28
N GLY A 13 0.06 5.62 -1.04
CA GLY A 13 0.88 6.06 0.10
C GLY A 13 0.26 5.84 1.49
N ASN A 14 -1.00 5.41 1.57
CA ASN A 14 -1.76 5.26 2.82
C ASN A 14 -1.97 3.78 3.18
N LYS A 15 -1.63 3.41 4.42
CA LYS A 15 -1.85 2.06 4.95
C LYS A 15 -3.20 1.99 5.66
N PHE A 16 -4.12 1.19 5.13
CA PHE A 16 -5.38 0.89 5.80
C PHE A 16 -5.28 -0.40 6.63
N TYR A 17 -5.88 -0.36 7.82
CA TYR A 17 -6.01 -1.52 8.69
C TYR A 17 -7.50 -1.75 8.98
N VAL A 18 -7.96 -2.97 8.76
CA VAL A 18 -9.26 -3.42 9.24
C VAL A 18 -9.01 -4.32 10.43
N VAL A 19 -9.38 -3.83 11.61
CA VAL A 19 -9.04 -4.46 12.89
C VAL A 19 -10.29 -4.73 13.72
N MET A 20 -10.26 -5.85 14.45
CA MET A 20 -11.27 -6.21 15.43
C MET A 20 -10.68 -6.12 16.85
N ASN A 21 -11.45 -5.56 17.79
CA ASN A 21 -11.07 -5.55 19.20
C ASN A 21 -10.80 -6.97 19.70
N LYS A 22 -9.65 -7.18 20.35
CA LYS A 22 -9.22 -8.51 20.79
C LYS A 22 -10.15 -9.15 21.82
N GLN A 23 -10.63 -8.39 22.81
CA GLN A 23 -11.50 -8.92 23.86
C GLN A 23 -12.84 -9.37 23.28
N ILE A 24 -13.37 -8.63 22.30
CA ILE A 24 -14.61 -9.02 21.62
C ILE A 24 -14.38 -10.26 20.77
N TYR A 25 -13.28 -10.30 20.00
CA TYR A 25 -12.93 -11.48 19.22
C TYR A 25 -12.77 -12.73 20.11
N ASP A 26 -12.10 -12.60 21.25
CA ASP A 26 -11.87 -13.72 22.17
C ASP A 26 -13.17 -14.27 22.78
N LYS A 27 -14.21 -13.43 22.91
CA LYS A 27 -15.55 -13.82 23.37
C LYS A 27 -16.41 -14.49 22.29
N LEU A 28 -16.00 -14.46 21.03
CA LEU A 28 -16.77 -15.10 19.95
C LEU A 28 -16.79 -16.64 20.12
N PRO A 29 -17.94 -17.28 19.84
CA PRO A 29 -18.03 -18.72 19.68
C PRO A 29 -17.02 -19.26 18.63
N PRO A 30 -16.56 -20.53 18.76
CA PRO A 30 -15.53 -21.08 17.87
C PRO A 30 -15.88 -21.07 16.38
N ASP A 31 -17.14 -21.27 16.03
CA ASP A 31 -17.66 -21.19 14.66
C ASP A 31 -17.61 -19.77 14.10
N ALA A 32 -18.02 -18.76 14.88
CA ALA A 32 -17.92 -17.35 14.50
C ALA A 32 -16.46 -16.92 14.30
N LYS A 33 -15.53 -17.35 15.18
CA LYS A 33 -14.08 -17.10 15.00
C LYS A 33 -13.56 -17.63 13.68
N LYS A 34 -13.91 -18.88 13.35
CA LYS A 34 -13.51 -19.51 12.07
C LYS A 34 -13.99 -18.70 10.86
N VAL A 35 -15.22 -18.17 10.91
CA VAL A 35 -15.75 -17.32 9.83
C VAL A 35 -14.96 -16.02 9.74
N VAL A 36 -14.72 -15.34 10.85
CA VAL A 36 -13.97 -14.06 10.88
C VAL A 36 -12.55 -14.25 10.34
N ASP A 37 -11.85 -15.31 10.76
CA ASP A 37 -10.48 -15.57 10.30
C ASP A 37 -10.43 -15.90 8.81
N LYS A 38 -11.38 -16.72 8.33
CA LYS A 38 -11.50 -17.04 6.90
C LYS A 38 -11.76 -15.77 6.09
N LEU A 39 -12.72 -14.94 6.51
CA LEU A 39 -13.05 -13.69 5.81
C LEU A 39 -11.87 -12.72 5.83
N ALA A 40 -11.15 -12.59 6.95
CA ALA A 40 -9.97 -11.74 7.02
C ALA A 40 -8.91 -12.13 5.96
N GLY A 41 -8.67 -13.43 5.76
CA GLY A 41 -7.79 -13.92 4.70
C GLY A 41 -8.32 -13.66 3.28
N GLU A 42 -9.60 -13.96 3.03
CA GLU A 42 -10.20 -13.75 1.70
C GLU A 42 -10.26 -12.28 1.29
N TYR A 43 -10.55 -11.39 2.24
CA TYR A 43 -10.75 -9.98 1.95
C TYR A 43 -9.44 -9.23 1.73
N GLU A 44 -8.29 -9.76 2.18
CA GLU A 44 -6.98 -9.18 1.89
C GLU A 44 -6.78 -8.92 0.39
N GLU A 45 -7.04 -9.93 -0.45
CA GLU A 45 -6.91 -9.83 -1.90
C GLU A 45 -8.06 -9.01 -2.52
N LYS A 46 -9.29 -9.18 -2.03
CA LYS A 46 -10.46 -8.46 -2.54
C LYS A 46 -10.32 -6.95 -2.34
N PHE A 47 -9.87 -6.51 -1.16
CA PHE A 47 -9.65 -5.09 -0.89
C PHE A 47 -8.59 -4.49 -1.80
N ALA A 48 -7.50 -5.21 -2.03
CA ALA A 48 -6.46 -4.68 -2.91
C ALA A 48 -6.94 -4.51 -4.36
N LYS A 49 -7.72 -5.45 -4.89
CA LYS A 49 -8.31 -5.32 -6.24
C LYS A 49 -9.35 -4.21 -6.29
N MET A 50 -10.17 -4.09 -5.24
CA MET A 50 -11.21 -3.07 -5.13
C MET A 50 -10.62 -1.66 -5.20
N TRP A 51 -9.48 -1.41 -4.54
CA TRP A 51 -8.83 -0.09 -4.61
C TRP A 51 -8.41 0.28 -6.03
N ASN A 52 -7.76 -0.63 -6.77
CA ASN A 52 -7.45 -0.39 -8.18
C ASN A 52 -8.72 -0.10 -9.01
N GLN A 53 -9.83 -0.81 -8.74
CA GLN A 53 -11.11 -0.57 -9.42
C GLN A 53 -11.68 0.82 -9.14
N ILE A 54 -11.61 1.29 -7.89
CA ILE A 54 -12.05 2.63 -7.50
C ILE A 54 -11.23 3.69 -8.22
N ASP A 55 -9.92 3.50 -8.28
CA ASP A 55 -8.99 4.37 -9.00
C ASP A 55 -9.34 4.49 -10.49
N PHE A 56 -9.62 3.37 -11.17
CA PHE A 56 -10.08 3.40 -12.58
C PHE A 56 -11.37 4.22 -12.74
N GLY A 57 -12.37 3.99 -11.88
CA GLY A 57 -13.62 4.75 -11.92
C GLY A 57 -13.43 6.24 -11.64
N GLY A 58 -12.53 6.59 -10.71
CA GLY A 58 -12.15 7.96 -10.42
C GLY A 58 -11.49 8.66 -11.61
N LYS A 59 -10.57 7.96 -12.30
CA LYS A 59 -9.92 8.44 -13.53
C LYS A 59 -10.94 8.71 -14.64
N GLU A 60 -11.83 7.75 -14.90
CA GLU A 60 -12.88 7.88 -15.92
C GLU A 60 -13.82 9.05 -15.61
N PHE A 61 -14.23 9.21 -14.35
CA PHE A 61 -15.05 10.32 -13.93
C PHE A 61 -14.34 11.67 -14.12
N ALA A 62 -13.08 11.79 -13.73
CA ALA A 62 -12.30 13.02 -13.93
C ALA A 62 -12.21 13.40 -15.41
N VAL A 63 -11.90 12.44 -16.28
CA VAL A 63 -11.87 12.65 -17.75
C VAL A 63 -13.25 13.07 -18.26
N SER A 64 -14.33 12.46 -17.78
CA SER A 64 -15.71 12.85 -18.17
C SER A 64 -16.07 14.29 -17.78
N LYS A 65 -15.36 14.89 -16.82
CA LYS A 65 -15.51 16.28 -16.39
C LYS A 65 -14.53 17.24 -17.09
N GLY A 66 -13.74 16.74 -18.03
CA GLY A 66 -12.74 17.54 -18.75
C GLY A 66 -11.46 17.81 -17.96
N VAL A 67 -11.18 17.00 -16.91
CA VAL A 67 -9.91 17.11 -16.16
C VAL A 67 -8.77 16.55 -17.00
N GLU A 68 -7.72 17.35 -17.17
CA GLU A 68 -6.47 16.91 -17.79
C GLU A 68 -5.64 16.07 -16.81
N ILE A 69 -5.14 14.92 -17.29
CA ILE A 69 -4.27 14.04 -16.51
C ILE A 69 -2.88 14.09 -17.12
N ILE A 70 -1.93 14.65 -16.37
CA ILE A 70 -0.55 14.83 -16.80
C ILE A 70 0.29 13.65 -16.31
N GLU A 71 0.88 12.90 -17.23
CA GLU A 71 1.85 11.87 -16.91
C GLU A 71 3.27 12.44 -16.86
N LEU A 72 3.98 12.19 -15.77
CA LEU A 72 5.37 12.65 -15.63
C LEU A 72 6.31 11.78 -16.47
N ALA A 73 7.22 12.44 -17.19
CA ALA A 73 8.32 11.75 -17.86
C ALA A 73 9.25 11.06 -16.83
N PRO A 74 9.90 9.93 -17.17
CA PRO A 74 10.78 9.22 -16.25
C PRO A 74 11.87 10.11 -15.61
N ALA A 75 12.45 11.02 -16.38
CA ALA A 75 13.46 11.96 -15.88
C ALA A 75 12.90 12.92 -14.82
N GLU A 76 11.63 13.34 -14.95
CA GLU A 76 10.98 14.17 -13.94
C GLU A 76 10.68 13.35 -12.68
N VAL A 77 10.22 12.11 -12.82
CA VAL A 77 9.99 11.21 -11.68
C VAL A 77 11.25 11.05 -10.83
N GLU A 78 12.42 10.88 -11.44
CA GLU A 78 13.69 10.77 -10.70
C GLU A 78 14.06 12.07 -9.97
N LYS A 79 13.77 13.24 -10.55
CA LYS A 79 13.93 14.54 -9.86
C LYS A 79 13.04 14.63 -8.63
N TRP A 80 11.77 14.22 -8.75
CA TRP A 80 10.83 14.20 -7.63
C TRP A 80 11.25 13.24 -6.52
N LYS A 81 11.77 12.04 -6.86
CA LYS A 81 12.32 11.09 -5.89
C LYS A 81 13.51 11.69 -5.14
N ALA A 82 14.46 12.29 -5.86
CA ALA A 82 15.61 12.95 -5.24
C ALA A 82 15.20 14.11 -4.32
N ALA A 83 14.21 14.90 -4.73
CA ALA A 83 13.66 15.99 -3.93
C ALA A 83 12.94 15.51 -2.66
N ALA A 84 12.48 14.25 -2.61
CA ALA A 84 11.83 13.66 -1.44
C ALA A 84 12.82 13.06 -0.42
N GLU A 85 14.07 12.77 -0.80
CA GLU A 85 15.09 12.19 0.09
C GLU A 85 15.32 13.00 1.39
N PRO A 86 15.30 14.35 1.40
CA PRO A 86 15.39 15.12 2.64
C PRO A 86 14.28 14.80 3.64
N ALA A 87 13.05 14.54 3.19
CA ALA A 87 11.94 14.17 4.07
C ALA A 87 12.15 12.78 4.69
N ILE A 88 12.72 11.85 3.92
CA ILE A 88 13.09 10.50 4.41
C ILE A 88 14.20 10.62 5.47
N ASN A 89 15.21 11.46 5.23
CA ASN A 89 16.28 11.69 6.21
C ASN A 89 15.76 12.39 7.48
N ALA A 90 14.85 13.34 7.36
CA ALA A 90 14.19 13.97 8.51
C ALA A 90 13.41 12.95 9.35
N TYR A 91 12.70 12.00 8.71
CA TYR A 91 12.06 10.89 9.41
C TYR A 91 13.07 10.01 10.15
N VAL A 92 14.18 9.65 9.51
CA VAL A 92 15.25 8.87 10.17
C VAL A 92 15.78 9.61 11.40
N GLN A 93 16.08 10.89 11.29
CA GLN A 93 16.55 11.72 12.41
C GLN A 93 15.52 11.80 13.54
N SER A 94 14.23 11.96 13.20
CA SER A 94 13.15 11.98 14.19
C SER A 94 13.06 10.66 14.98
N MET A 95 13.20 9.51 14.30
CA MET A 95 13.17 8.20 14.96
C MET A 95 14.41 7.97 15.82
N VAL A 96 15.58 8.43 15.38
CA VAL A 96 16.80 8.40 16.21
C VAL A 96 16.62 9.27 17.47
N GLY A 97 16.05 10.46 17.32
CA GLY A 97 15.70 11.32 18.46
C GLY A 97 14.68 10.68 19.43
N ALA A 98 13.85 9.77 18.93
CA ALA A 98 12.91 8.99 19.74
C ALA A 98 13.53 7.74 20.39
N GLY A 99 14.83 7.49 20.19
CA GLY A 99 15.59 6.41 20.84
C GLY A 99 15.78 5.14 20.01
N TYR A 100 15.39 5.14 18.73
CA TYR A 100 15.67 4.04 17.81
C TYR A 100 17.09 4.13 17.24
N LYS A 101 17.68 2.99 16.86
CA LYS A 101 18.98 2.99 16.19
C LYS A 101 18.83 3.36 14.71
N GLU A 102 19.74 4.16 14.18
CA GLU A 102 19.65 4.64 12.79
C GLU A 102 19.67 3.50 11.76
N ASP A 103 20.53 2.51 11.97
CA ASP A 103 20.66 1.32 11.13
C ASP A 103 19.36 0.50 11.08
N GLU A 104 18.65 0.39 12.21
CA GLU A 104 17.34 -0.25 12.29
C GLU A 104 16.29 0.51 11.46
N VAL A 105 16.19 1.83 11.64
CA VAL A 105 15.20 2.67 10.93
C VAL A 105 15.45 2.65 9.42
N ARG A 106 16.72 2.78 9.01
CA ARG A 106 17.12 2.64 7.60
C ARG A 106 16.83 1.24 7.07
N GLY A 107 16.98 0.22 7.91
CA GLY A 107 16.57 -1.16 7.62
C GLY A 107 15.09 -1.28 7.29
N TRP A 108 14.20 -0.60 8.03
CA TRP A 108 12.76 -0.59 7.71
C TRP A 108 12.47 0.09 6.37
N ILE A 109 13.12 1.20 6.07
CA ILE A 109 12.97 1.91 4.79
C ILE A 109 13.42 1.01 3.64
N LYS A 110 14.57 0.35 3.79
CA LYS A 110 15.08 -0.62 2.82
C LYS A 110 14.08 -1.76 2.62
N TYR A 111 13.57 -2.35 3.69
CA TYR A 111 12.57 -3.41 3.62
C TYR A 111 11.31 -2.97 2.85
N LEU A 112 10.82 -1.75 3.09
CA LEU A 112 9.67 -1.21 2.37
C LEU A 112 9.95 -1.10 0.86
N ARG A 113 11.13 -0.58 0.46
CA ARG A 113 11.54 -0.50 -0.96
C ARG A 113 11.60 -1.88 -1.61
N GLU A 114 12.23 -2.85 -0.96
CA GLU A 114 12.31 -4.23 -1.47
C GLU A 114 10.93 -4.89 -1.61
N ARG A 115 10.00 -4.59 -0.69
CA ARG A 115 8.63 -5.12 -0.75
C ARG A 115 7.79 -4.48 -1.86
N ILE A 116 7.97 -3.19 -2.13
CA ILE A 116 7.37 -2.49 -3.28
C ILE A 116 7.81 -3.20 -4.58
N ASP A 117 9.10 -3.47 -4.75
CA ASP A 117 9.61 -4.16 -5.95
C ASP A 117 9.07 -5.59 -6.08
N TYR A 118 9.10 -6.34 -4.99
CA TYR A 118 8.56 -7.70 -4.95
C TYR A 118 7.08 -7.75 -5.33
N ARG A 119 6.26 -6.86 -4.76
CA ARG A 119 4.82 -6.83 -5.04
C ARG A 119 4.52 -6.33 -6.45
N THR A 120 5.30 -5.39 -6.98
CA THR A 120 5.18 -4.93 -8.37
C THR A 120 5.41 -6.09 -9.34
N LYS A 121 6.44 -6.92 -9.11
CA LYS A 121 6.68 -8.13 -9.91
C LYS A 121 5.48 -9.08 -9.89
N GLN A 122 4.90 -9.31 -8.71
CA GLN A 122 3.70 -10.14 -8.58
C GLN A 122 2.49 -9.55 -9.32
N GLN A 123 2.28 -8.23 -9.26
CA GLN A 123 1.21 -7.59 -10.02
C GLN A 123 1.37 -7.79 -11.53
N ILE A 124 2.60 -7.66 -12.05
CA ILE A 124 2.94 -7.92 -13.45
C ILE A 124 2.63 -9.38 -13.80
N GLU A 125 3.12 -10.34 -13.02
CA GLU A 125 2.90 -11.78 -13.25
C GLU A 125 1.40 -12.15 -13.23
N MET A 126 0.66 -11.57 -12.29
CA MET A 126 -0.79 -11.80 -12.13
C MET A 126 -1.65 -10.95 -13.07
N LYS A 127 -1.04 -10.10 -13.90
CA LYS A 127 -1.71 -9.19 -14.84
C LYS A 127 -2.75 -8.28 -14.15
N ILE A 128 -2.45 -7.86 -12.93
CA ILE A 128 -3.29 -6.96 -12.15
C ILE A 128 -2.97 -5.53 -12.59
N LYS A 129 -3.96 -4.84 -13.19
CA LYS A 129 -3.79 -3.46 -13.63
C LYS A 129 -3.89 -2.44 -12.49
N SER A 130 -3.21 -1.32 -12.62
CA SER A 130 -3.21 -0.17 -11.70
C SER A 130 -2.91 1.13 -12.46
N ILE A 131 -3.72 2.17 -12.30
CA ILE A 131 -3.47 3.47 -12.95
C ILE A 131 -2.24 4.19 -12.38
N THR A 132 -1.83 3.87 -11.15
CA THR A 132 -0.73 4.52 -10.42
C THR A 132 0.57 3.72 -10.49
N GLY A 133 0.52 2.49 -11.00
CA GLY A 133 1.69 1.63 -11.16
C GLY A 133 2.63 2.04 -12.29
N PRO A 134 3.78 1.36 -12.42
CA PRO A 134 4.69 1.55 -13.55
C PRO A 134 4.03 1.14 -14.88
N PRO A 135 4.59 1.56 -16.03
CA PRO A 135 3.97 1.36 -17.35
C PRO A 135 3.54 -0.09 -17.64
N GLU A 136 4.24 -1.09 -17.09
CA GLU A 136 3.98 -2.51 -17.30
C GLU A 136 2.66 -3.00 -16.68
N VAL A 137 2.13 -2.28 -15.69
CA VAL A 137 0.88 -2.65 -15.00
C VAL A 137 -0.25 -1.63 -15.20
N ARG A 138 -0.09 -0.63 -16.07
CA ARG A 138 -1.17 0.32 -16.37
C ARG A 138 -2.28 -0.29 -17.24
#